data_AF-A0A091AZX8-F1
#
_entry.id   AF-A0A091AZX8-F1
#
_cell.length_a   1.000
_cell.length_b   1.000
_cell.length_c   1.000
_cell.angle_alpha   90.00
_cell.angle_beta   90.00
_cell.angle_gamma   90.00
#
_symmetry.space_group_name_H-M   'P 1'
#
loop_
_entity.id
_entity.type
_entity.pdbx_description
1 polymer ?
#
loop_
_entity_poly.entity_id
_entity_poly.type
_entity_poly.pdbx_seq_one_letter_code
_entity_poly.pdbx_strand_id
1 'polypeptide(L)'
;MLHVECHGNDDGLAFADGSFASWADLKEPLTSLNVVTGMNLLVIVSACDGSALTHALSPVDRAPLHGLIGPTRAVAPNELARAYLALYETLLRTRSARQAVDAMRAAAPDTFVYRAAEWLFQHVWDHYQATQETPEARLERGRRMAANPPVDYDGPPVEPERFAELLAEKNREFFDNFRRKFFLCDLFPEHEGRFTVRYEAPE
;
A
#
# COMPACT_ATOMS: atom_id res chain seq x y z
N MET A 1 9.05 -1.03 14.67
CA MET A 1 9.26 -2.15 13.72
C MET A 1 8.42 -3.31 14.23
N LEU A 2 7.72 -3.99 13.33
CA LEU A 2 6.95 -5.20 13.62
C LEU A 2 7.50 -6.32 12.73
N HIS A 3 8.03 -7.39 13.32
CA HIS A 3 8.43 -8.60 12.62
C HIS A 3 7.40 -9.69 12.92
N VAL A 4 6.81 -10.28 11.89
CA VAL A 4 5.93 -11.45 12.00
C VAL A 4 6.58 -12.63 11.30
N GLU A 5 6.74 -13.75 12.00
CA GLU A 5 7.29 -15.01 11.48
C GLU A 5 6.28 -16.13 11.66
N CYS A 6 5.81 -16.69 10.54
CA CYS A 6 4.81 -17.76 10.51
C CYS A 6 4.68 -18.37 9.10
N HIS A 7 3.69 -19.22 8.89
CA HIS A 7 3.30 -19.62 7.54
C HIS A 7 2.52 -18.50 6.85
N GLY A 8 2.60 -18.44 5.52
CA GLY A 8 1.91 -17.44 4.71
C GLY A 8 1.62 -17.97 3.32
N ASN A 9 0.76 -17.25 2.62
CA ASN A 9 0.41 -17.43 1.22
C ASN A 9 -0.09 -16.10 0.65
N ASP A 10 -0.58 -16.11 -0.59
CA ASP A 10 -1.13 -14.93 -1.25
C ASP A 10 -2.35 -14.32 -0.53
N ASP A 11 -3.04 -15.07 0.34
CA ASP A 11 -4.27 -14.62 1.02
C ASP A 11 -4.01 -14.08 2.43
N GLY A 12 -2.94 -14.50 3.11
CA GLY A 12 -2.69 -14.13 4.49
C GLY A 12 -1.65 -14.96 5.24
N LEU A 13 -1.82 -14.99 6.56
CA LEU A 13 -0.93 -15.64 7.51
C LEU A 13 -1.66 -16.77 8.25
N ALA A 14 -1.00 -17.92 8.39
CA ALA A 14 -1.48 -19.05 9.16
C ALA A 14 -0.64 -19.22 10.43
N PHE A 15 -1.30 -19.41 11.57
CA PHE A 15 -0.68 -19.51 12.88
C PHE A 15 -0.64 -20.96 13.38
N ALA A 16 0.17 -21.20 14.43
CA ALA A 16 0.42 -22.54 14.96
C ALA A 16 -0.83 -23.20 15.58
N ASP A 17 -1.81 -22.41 16.01
CA ASP A 17 -3.08 -22.88 16.55
C ASP A 17 -4.12 -23.23 15.46
N GLY A 18 -3.73 -23.10 14.18
CA GLY A 18 -4.61 -23.33 13.02
C GLY A 18 -5.50 -22.14 12.66
N SER A 19 -5.41 -21.02 13.39
CA SER A 19 -6.07 -19.78 12.99
C SER A 19 -5.42 -19.16 11.76
N PHE A 20 -6.19 -18.33 11.06
CA PHE A 20 -5.79 -17.65 9.84
C PHE A 20 -6.18 -16.19 9.91
N ALA A 21 -5.27 -15.29 9.52
CA ALA A 21 -5.56 -13.87 9.34
C ALA A 21 -5.31 -13.50 7.88
N SER A 22 -6.35 -13.06 7.19
CA SER A 22 -6.22 -12.56 5.83
C SER A 22 -5.46 -11.22 5.81
N TRP A 23 -4.92 -10.84 4.66
CA TRP A 23 -4.32 -9.50 4.52
C TRP A 23 -5.32 -8.38 4.79
N ALA A 24 -6.60 -8.61 4.51
CA ALA A 24 -7.68 -7.67 4.84
C ALA A 24 -7.88 -7.53 6.35
N ASP A 25 -7.85 -8.65 7.11
CA ASP A 25 -7.97 -8.63 8.58
C ASP A 25 -6.81 -7.87 9.23
N LEU A 26 -5.61 -7.94 8.64
CA LEU A 26 -4.42 -7.26 9.15
C LEU A 26 -4.42 -5.75 8.89
N LYS A 27 -5.22 -5.25 7.94
CA LYS A 27 -5.19 -3.85 7.52
C LYS A 27 -5.53 -2.89 8.66
N GLU A 28 -6.60 -3.13 9.39
CA GLU A 28 -7.07 -2.23 10.45
C GLU A 28 -6.12 -2.20 11.67
N PRO A 29 -5.66 -3.34 12.22
CA PRO A 29 -4.66 -3.36 13.29
C PRO A 29 -3.35 -2.69 12.88
N LEU A 30 -2.85 -2.94 11.67
CA LEU A 30 -1.63 -2.30 11.15
C LEU A 30 -1.81 -0.80 10.97
N THR A 31 -2.97 -0.35 10.48
CA THR A 31 -3.32 1.09 10.40
C THR A 31 -3.30 1.74 11.77
N SER A 32 -3.93 1.12 12.75
CA SER A 32 -3.95 1.62 14.13
C SER A 32 -2.52 1.75 14.69
N LEU A 33 -1.68 0.73 14.47
CA LEU A 33 -0.27 0.76 14.86
C LEU A 33 0.54 1.83 14.11
N ASN A 34 0.28 2.02 12.82
CA ASN A 34 1.02 3.00 12.02
C ASN A 34 0.62 4.44 12.36
N VAL A 35 -0.64 4.66 12.76
CA VAL A 35 -1.10 5.94 13.30
C VAL A 35 -0.39 6.26 14.61
N VAL A 36 -0.36 5.35 15.58
CA VAL A 36 0.31 5.62 16.88
C VAL A 36 1.83 5.73 16.77
N THR A 37 2.42 5.20 15.70
CA THR A 37 3.85 5.37 15.40
C THR A 37 4.13 6.60 14.53
N GLY A 38 3.12 7.40 14.17
CA GLY A 38 3.30 8.62 13.38
C GLY A 38 3.83 8.32 11.97
N MET A 39 3.25 7.32 11.29
CA MET A 39 3.68 6.89 9.95
C MET A 39 5.16 6.44 9.93
N ASN A 40 5.58 5.65 10.93
CA ASN A 40 6.94 5.10 11.04
C ASN A 40 6.98 3.57 11.16
N LEU A 41 5.85 2.89 10.94
CA LEU A 41 5.80 1.43 11.08
C LEU A 41 6.47 0.74 9.90
N LEU A 42 7.67 0.19 10.12
CA LEU A 42 8.26 -0.83 9.27
C LEU A 42 7.70 -2.20 9.64
N VAL A 43 7.00 -2.83 8.70
CA VAL A 43 6.47 -4.20 8.83
C VAL A 43 7.40 -5.16 8.09
N ILE A 44 7.75 -6.26 8.75
CA ILE A 44 8.61 -7.32 8.23
C ILE A 44 7.83 -8.61 8.32
N VAL A 45 7.60 -9.27 7.18
CA VAL A 45 6.85 -10.52 7.09
C VAL A 45 7.81 -11.63 6.68
N SER A 46 8.19 -12.46 7.65
CA SER A 46 8.95 -13.69 7.48
C SER A 46 8.00 -14.87 7.30
N ALA A 47 7.29 -14.88 6.17
CA ALA A 47 6.38 -15.93 5.77
C ALA A 47 6.38 -16.02 4.24
N CYS A 48 6.06 -17.19 3.67
CA CYS A 48 5.89 -17.34 2.22
C CYS A 48 4.93 -16.27 1.68
N ASP A 49 5.29 -15.69 0.53
CA ASP A 49 4.49 -14.67 -0.16
C ASP A 49 4.16 -13.44 0.71
N GLY A 50 4.95 -13.16 1.75
CA GLY A 50 4.68 -12.07 2.70
C GLY A 50 4.63 -10.66 2.10
N SER A 51 5.12 -10.46 0.88
CA SER A 51 4.92 -9.22 0.13
C SER A 51 3.49 -9.01 -0.36
N ALA A 52 2.66 -10.06 -0.43
CA ALA A 52 1.25 -9.99 -0.85
C ALA A 52 0.40 -9.08 0.04
N LEU A 53 0.83 -8.76 1.27
CA LEU A 53 0.22 -7.73 2.12
C LEU A 53 0.02 -6.40 1.37
N THR A 54 0.85 -6.06 0.38
CA THR A 54 0.66 -4.83 -0.41
C THR A 54 -0.66 -4.79 -1.18
N HIS A 55 -1.26 -5.94 -1.48
CA HIS A 55 -2.54 -6.03 -2.20
C HIS A 55 -3.73 -5.60 -1.35
N ALA A 56 -3.61 -5.63 -0.03
CA ALA A 56 -4.64 -5.13 0.89
C ALA A 56 -4.59 -3.60 1.08
N LEU A 57 -3.58 -2.94 0.51
CA LEU A 57 -3.40 -1.50 0.62
C LEU A 57 -4.31 -0.75 -0.35
N SER A 58 -4.91 0.34 0.13
CA SER A 58 -5.76 1.19 -0.69
C SER A 58 -5.34 2.65 -0.50
N PRO A 59 -5.00 3.40 -1.58
CA PRO A 59 -4.68 4.82 -1.50
C PRO A 59 -5.80 5.69 -0.93
N VAL A 60 -7.06 5.23 -0.96
CA VAL A 60 -8.19 5.98 -0.42
C VAL A 60 -8.31 5.88 1.10
N ASP A 61 -7.53 5.01 1.74
CA ASP A 61 -7.48 4.81 3.19
C ASP A 61 -6.18 5.34 3.78
N ARG A 62 -6.09 5.35 5.12
CA ARG A 62 -4.82 5.62 5.80
C ARG A 62 -3.84 4.48 5.56
N ALA A 63 -2.56 4.79 5.37
CA ALA A 63 -1.55 3.77 5.16
C ALA A 63 -1.38 2.90 6.41
N PRO A 64 -1.40 1.55 6.28
CA PRO A 64 -1.17 0.65 7.41
C PRO A 64 0.30 0.46 7.78
N LEU A 65 1.22 1.00 6.97
CA LEU A 65 2.65 0.90 7.20
C LEU A 65 3.38 2.05 6.51
N HIS A 66 4.59 2.36 6.99
CA HIS A 66 5.54 3.21 6.29
C HIS A 66 6.34 2.41 5.25
N GLY A 67 6.69 1.17 5.57
CA GLY A 67 7.43 0.28 4.68
C GLY A 67 7.18 -1.18 4.99
N LEU A 68 7.31 -2.02 3.96
CA LEU A 68 7.18 -3.47 4.03
C LEU A 68 8.48 -4.14 3.58
N ILE A 69 8.92 -5.14 4.32
CA ILE A 69 9.89 -6.14 3.88
C ILE A 69 9.21 -7.51 3.91
N GLY A 70 9.27 -8.24 2.82
CA GLY A 70 8.71 -9.59 2.75
C GLY A 70 9.13 -10.30 1.47
N PRO A 71 9.04 -11.63 1.43
CA PRO A 71 9.38 -12.38 0.25
C PRO A 71 8.28 -12.32 -0.81
N THR A 72 8.66 -12.50 -2.07
CA THR A 72 7.77 -12.49 -3.25
C THR A 72 7.43 -13.90 -3.76
N ARG A 73 7.79 -14.92 -2.99
CA ARG A 73 7.58 -16.33 -3.31
C ARG A 73 7.54 -17.16 -2.03
N ALA A 74 7.25 -18.46 -2.17
CA ALA A 74 7.57 -19.44 -1.15
C ALA A 74 9.09 -19.49 -0.86
N VAL A 75 9.47 -19.56 0.42
CA VAL A 75 10.87 -19.49 0.87
C VAL A 75 11.16 -20.60 1.89
N ALA A 76 12.34 -21.20 1.81
CA ALA A 76 12.77 -22.21 2.77
C ALA A 76 13.22 -21.57 4.10
N PRO A 77 13.02 -22.24 5.26
CA PRO A 77 13.38 -21.67 6.57
C PRO A 77 14.85 -21.23 6.70
N ASN A 78 15.79 -21.99 6.12
CA ASN A 78 17.21 -21.66 6.14
C ASN A 78 17.56 -20.41 5.30
N GLU A 79 16.78 -20.16 4.24
CA GLU A 79 16.92 -18.96 3.42
C GLU A 79 16.39 -17.72 4.16
N LEU A 80 15.22 -17.82 4.81
CA LEU A 80 14.68 -16.78 5.69
C LEU A 80 15.69 -16.44 6.81
N ALA A 81 16.19 -17.44 7.53
CA ALA A 81 17.12 -17.25 8.63
C ALA A 81 18.41 -16.52 8.19
N ARG A 82 19.02 -16.95 7.08
CA ARG A 82 20.22 -16.31 6.52
C ARG A 82 19.98 -14.86 6.12
N ALA A 83 18.87 -14.59 5.44
CA ALA A 83 18.55 -13.25 4.95
C ALA A 83 18.23 -12.27 6.09
N TYR A 84 17.40 -12.68 7.05
CA TYR A 84 17.06 -11.85 8.19
C TYR A 84 18.23 -11.64 9.15
N LEU A 85 19.12 -12.62 9.32
CA LEU A 85 20.36 -12.42 10.08
C LEU A 85 21.21 -11.30 9.43
N ALA A 86 21.42 -11.37 8.11
CA ALA A 86 22.16 -10.35 7.37
C ALA A 86 21.51 -8.95 7.47
N LEU A 87 20.17 -8.89 7.44
CA LEU A 87 19.40 -7.66 7.67
C LEU A 87 19.70 -7.07 9.05
N TYR A 88 19.49 -7.84 10.12
CA TYR A 88 19.57 -7.34 11.49
C TYR A 88 21.01 -7.02 11.92
N GLU A 89 21.99 -7.87 11.57
CA GLU A 89 23.40 -7.60 11.86
C GLU A 89 23.85 -6.29 11.20
N THR A 90 23.49 -6.09 9.93
CA THR A 90 23.85 -4.87 9.20
C THR A 90 23.12 -3.66 9.74
N LEU A 91 21.83 -3.79 10.07
CA LEU A 91 21.05 -2.70 10.66
C LEU A 91 21.63 -2.27 12.01
N LEU A 92 21.95 -3.21 12.89
CA LEU A 92 22.49 -2.91 14.23
C LEU A 92 23.89 -2.27 14.15
N ARG A 93 24.73 -2.73 13.21
CA ARG A 93 26.10 -2.23 13.03
C ARG A 93 26.13 -0.85 12.35
N THR A 94 25.32 -0.64 11.32
CA THR A 94 25.43 0.54 10.44
C THR A 94 24.37 1.59 10.72
N ARG A 95 23.28 1.21 11.40
CA ARG A 95 22.07 2.03 11.59
C ARG A 95 21.45 2.51 10.27
N SER A 96 21.69 1.79 9.17
CA SER A 96 21.19 2.14 7.84
C SER A 96 20.23 1.07 7.33
N ALA A 97 18.95 1.43 7.18
CA ALA A 97 17.94 0.54 6.60
C ALA A 97 18.28 0.14 5.16
N ARG A 98 18.83 1.07 4.37
CA ARG A 98 19.28 0.78 3.00
C ARG A 98 20.34 -0.31 2.97
N GLN A 99 21.43 -0.13 3.72
CA GLN A 99 22.51 -1.12 3.77
C GLN A 99 22.01 -2.46 4.31
N ALA A 100 21.09 -2.45 5.27
CA ALA A 100 20.49 -3.66 5.81
C ALA A 100 19.69 -4.43 4.75
N VAL A 101 18.81 -3.76 4.00
CA VAL A 101 18.03 -4.38 2.91
C VAL A 101 18.95 -4.88 1.80
N ASP A 102 20.01 -4.15 1.47
CA ASP A 102 20.99 -4.58 0.46
C ASP A 102 21.74 -5.85 0.92
N ALA A 103 22.14 -5.92 2.19
CA ALA A 103 22.77 -7.11 2.77
C ALA A 103 21.83 -8.33 2.78
N MET A 104 20.55 -8.11 3.10
CA MET A 104 19.50 -9.14 3.05
C MET A 104 19.32 -9.69 1.64
N ARG A 105 19.23 -8.82 0.63
CA ARG A 105 19.10 -9.21 -0.78
C ARG A 105 20.36 -9.90 -1.30
N ALA A 106 21.55 -9.51 -0.85
CA ALA A 106 22.77 -10.22 -1.19
C ALA A 106 22.80 -11.64 -0.59
N ALA A 107 22.25 -11.83 0.62
CA ALA A 107 22.15 -13.14 1.25
C ALA A 107 21.08 -14.04 0.60
N ALA A 108 19.99 -13.48 0.08
CA ALA A 108 18.95 -14.21 -0.65
C ALA A 108 18.48 -13.41 -1.88
N PRO A 109 19.20 -13.52 -3.01
CA PRO A 109 18.86 -12.82 -4.24
C PRO A 109 17.43 -13.13 -4.70
N ASP A 110 16.79 -12.14 -5.34
CA ASP A 110 15.46 -12.25 -5.97
C ASP A 110 14.34 -12.79 -5.07
N THR A 111 14.54 -12.72 -3.75
CA THR A 111 13.61 -13.30 -2.78
C THR A 111 12.78 -12.23 -2.09
N PHE A 112 13.41 -11.10 -1.73
CA PHE A 112 12.80 -10.09 -0.87
C PHE A 112 12.66 -8.72 -1.52
N VAL A 113 11.54 -8.08 -1.24
CA VAL A 113 11.27 -6.70 -1.62
C VAL A 113 11.28 -5.78 -0.41
N TYR A 114 11.69 -4.54 -0.64
CA TYR A 114 11.31 -3.41 0.20
C TYR A 114 10.31 -2.57 -0.58
N ARG A 115 9.17 -2.26 0.04
CA ARG A 115 8.11 -1.42 -0.54
C ARG A 115 7.79 -0.31 0.45
N ALA A 116 8.17 0.91 0.10
CA ALA A 116 7.80 2.11 0.86
C ALA A 116 6.37 2.53 0.51
N ALA A 117 5.66 3.11 1.48
CA ALA A 117 4.31 3.63 1.30
C ALA A 117 4.24 4.69 0.18
N GLU A 118 5.27 5.51 0.02
CA GLU A 118 5.38 6.49 -1.09
C GLU A 118 5.35 5.83 -2.45
N TRP A 119 6.16 4.79 -2.65
CA TRP A 119 6.20 4.04 -3.89
C TRP A 119 4.86 3.34 -4.16
N LEU A 120 4.27 2.74 -3.13
CA LEU A 120 2.98 2.05 -3.25
C LEU A 120 1.85 3.00 -3.66
N PHE A 121 1.77 4.17 -3.02
CA PHE A 121 0.78 5.17 -3.37
C PHE A 121 0.96 5.64 -4.81
N GLN A 122 2.18 6.05 -5.19
CA GLN A 122 2.47 6.53 -6.54
C GLN A 122 2.16 5.45 -7.58
N HIS A 123 2.64 4.22 -7.38
CA HIS A 123 2.41 3.11 -8.30
C HIS A 123 0.92 2.83 -8.55
N VAL A 124 0.11 2.80 -7.50
CA VAL A 124 -1.34 2.57 -7.63
C VAL A 124 -2.02 3.77 -8.29
N TRP A 125 -1.61 4.99 -7.96
CA TRP A 125 -2.15 6.21 -8.56
C TRP A 125 -1.83 6.30 -10.06
N ASP A 126 -0.58 6.04 -10.45
CA ASP A 126 -0.16 6.02 -11.86
C ASP A 126 -0.96 4.98 -12.66
N HIS A 127 -1.15 3.80 -12.08
CA HIS A 127 -1.97 2.75 -12.69
C HIS A 127 -3.46 3.16 -12.80
N TYR A 128 -4.00 3.81 -11.77
CA TYR A 128 -5.35 4.37 -11.81
C TYR A 128 -5.48 5.41 -12.92
N GLN A 129 -4.52 6.32 -13.07
CA GLN A 129 -4.54 7.30 -14.15
C GLN A 129 -4.48 6.63 -15.52
N ALA A 130 -3.58 5.68 -15.71
CA ALA A 130 -3.41 5.00 -17.00
C ALA A 130 -4.64 4.17 -17.42
N THR A 131 -5.43 3.68 -16.47
CA THR A 131 -6.53 2.73 -16.75
C THR A 131 -7.93 3.27 -16.51
N GLN A 132 -8.09 4.20 -15.56
CA GLN A 132 -9.39 4.71 -15.11
C GLN A 132 -9.62 6.18 -15.49
N GLU A 133 -8.57 6.93 -15.81
CA GLU A 133 -8.66 8.34 -16.19
C GLU A 133 -8.66 8.57 -17.71
N THR A 134 -8.84 7.52 -18.52
CA THR A 134 -9.09 7.70 -19.97
C THR A 134 -10.50 8.26 -20.21
N PRO A 135 -10.75 8.98 -21.33
CA PRO A 135 -12.09 9.44 -21.68
C PRO A 135 -13.13 8.32 -21.67
N GLU A 136 -12.77 7.14 -22.19
CA GLU A 136 -13.65 5.98 -22.25
C GLU A 136 -13.95 5.42 -20.87
N ALA A 137 -12.94 5.28 -20.00
CA ALA A 137 -13.12 4.75 -18.65
C ALA A 137 -13.94 5.70 -17.77
N ARG A 138 -13.74 7.03 -17.91
CA ARG A 138 -14.58 8.04 -17.26
C ARG A 138 -16.04 7.97 -17.72
N LEU A 139 -16.26 7.88 -19.03
CA LEU A 139 -17.61 7.76 -19.60
C LEU A 139 -18.30 6.48 -19.11
N GLU A 140 -17.59 5.36 -19.07
CA GLU A 140 -18.14 4.10 -18.57
C GLU A 140 -18.49 4.17 -17.07
N ARG A 141 -17.69 4.88 -16.26
CA ARG A 141 -18.09 5.21 -14.88
C ARG A 141 -19.35 6.07 -14.83
N GLY A 142 -19.47 7.06 -15.70
CA GLY A 142 -20.69 7.88 -15.84
C GLY A 142 -21.92 7.04 -16.18
N ARG A 143 -21.80 6.13 -17.15
CA ARG A 143 -22.89 5.21 -17.53
C ARG A 143 -23.31 4.29 -16.38
N ARG A 144 -22.34 3.74 -15.65
CA ARG A 144 -22.63 2.92 -14.46
C ARG A 144 -23.33 3.71 -13.37
N MET A 145 -22.90 4.95 -13.11
CA MET A 145 -23.53 5.85 -12.14
C MET A 145 -24.97 6.21 -12.56
N ALA A 146 -25.22 6.46 -13.85
CA ALA A 146 -26.55 6.76 -14.36
C ALA A 146 -27.50 5.54 -14.32
N ALA A 147 -26.98 4.35 -14.61
CA ALA A 147 -27.76 3.11 -14.59
C ALA A 147 -28.09 2.63 -13.18
N ASN A 148 -27.19 2.87 -12.23
CA ASN A 148 -27.33 2.43 -10.85
C ASN A 148 -26.83 3.50 -9.87
N PRO A 149 -27.58 4.62 -9.72
CA PRO A 149 -27.22 5.64 -8.76
C PRO A 149 -27.33 5.10 -7.32
N PRO A 150 -26.62 5.69 -6.36
CA PRO A 150 -26.80 5.38 -4.94
C PRO A 150 -28.28 5.45 -4.54
N VAL A 151 -28.71 4.58 -3.64
CA VAL A 151 -30.12 4.47 -3.21
C VAL A 151 -30.64 5.78 -2.60
N ASP A 152 -29.74 6.56 -2.00
CA ASP A 152 -29.99 7.85 -1.36
C ASP A 152 -29.73 9.06 -2.27
N TYR A 153 -29.51 8.85 -3.57
CA TYR A 153 -29.31 9.93 -4.52
C TYR A 153 -30.60 10.70 -4.79
N ASP A 154 -30.65 11.98 -4.41
CA ASP A 154 -31.79 12.89 -4.60
C ASP A 154 -31.54 13.97 -5.68
N GLY A 155 -30.42 13.87 -6.39
CA GLY A 155 -30.00 14.83 -7.41
C GLY A 155 -30.72 14.68 -8.76
N PRO A 156 -30.42 15.58 -9.72
CA PRO A 156 -30.92 15.44 -11.09
C PRO A 156 -30.40 14.14 -11.74
N PRO A 157 -31.05 13.63 -12.79
CA PRO A 157 -30.53 12.48 -13.54
C PRO A 157 -29.05 12.64 -13.89
N VAL A 158 -28.26 11.59 -13.67
CA VAL A 158 -26.82 11.63 -13.96
C VAL A 158 -26.61 11.52 -15.46
N GLU A 159 -26.16 12.60 -16.08
CA GLU A 159 -25.71 12.60 -17.47
C GLU A 159 -24.27 12.03 -17.54
N PRO A 160 -24.04 10.88 -18.21
CA PRO A 160 -22.74 10.20 -18.21
C PRO A 160 -21.57 11.08 -18.68
N GLU A 161 -21.78 11.89 -19.71
CA GLU A 161 -20.76 12.77 -20.28
C GLU A 161 -20.39 13.87 -19.29
N ARG A 162 -21.39 14.50 -18.67
CA ARG A 162 -21.15 15.53 -17.66
C ARG A 162 -20.44 14.94 -16.43
N PHE A 163 -20.81 13.73 -16.02
CA PHE A 163 -20.12 13.03 -14.93
C PHE A 163 -18.66 12.73 -15.28
N ALA A 164 -18.39 12.30 -16.52
CA ALA A 164 -17.03 12.05 -17.00
C ALA A 164 -16.17 13.32 -17.01
N GLU A 165 -16.72 14.46 -17.45
CA GLU A 165 -16.07 15.77 -17.37
C GLU A 165 -15.73 16.14 -15.93
N LEU A 166 -16.70 16.00 -15.01
CA LEU A 166 -16.49 16.29 -13.59
C LEU A 166 -15.38 15.43 -12.97
N LEU A 167 -15.30 14.14 -13.32
CA LEU A 167 -14.20 13.27 -12.88
C LEU A 167 -12.84 13.80 -13.36
N ALA A 168 -12.75 14.24 -14.61
CA ALA A 168 -11.52 14.83 -15.14
C ALA A 168 -11.15 16.14 -14.44
N GLU A 169 -12.12 17.03 -14.24
CA GLU A 169 -11.95 18.31 -13.52
C GLU A 169 -11.48 18.10 -12.07
N LYS A 170 -11.99 17.06 -11.41
CA LYS A 170 -11.75 16.75 -10.00
C LYS A 170 -10.57 15.82 -9.74
N ASN A 171 -9.94 15.25 -10.76
CA ASN A 171 -8.89 14.23 -10.59
C ASN A 171 -7.73 14.68 -9.68
N ARG A 172 -7.28 15.94 -9.85
CA ARG A 172 -6.25 16.52 -8.97
C ARG A 172 -6.71 16.67 -7.52
N GLU A 173 -7.95 17.08 -7.31
CA GLU A 173 -8.53 17.20 -5.97
C GLU A 173 -8.64 15.82 -5.30
N PHE A 174 -9.01 14.78 -6.04
CA PHE A 174 -9.01 13.40 -5.55
C PHE A 174 -7.61 12.93 -5.16
N PHE A 175 -6.60 13.18 -5.99
CA PHE A 175 -5.21 12.89 -5.65
C PHE A 175 -4.83 13.53 -4.32
N ASP A 176 -5.03 14.85 -4.19
CA ASP A 176 -4.62 15.61 -3.00
C ASP A 176 -5.33 15.07 -1.75
N ASN A 177 -6.63 14.77 -1.85
CA ASN A 177 -7.41 14.22 -0.73
C ASN A 177 -6.93 12.82 -0.32
N PHE A 178 -6.73 11.92 -1.29
CA PHE A 178 -6.24 10.56 -1.01
C PHE A 178 -4.82 10.59 -0.47
N ARG A 179 -3.93 11.40 -1.05
CA ARG A 179 -2.56 11.58 -0.57
C ARG A 179 -2.53 12.02 0.88
N ARG A 180 -3.27 13.09 1.21
CA ARG A 180 -3.32 13.64 2.56
C ARG A 180 -3.84 12.62 3.57
N LYS A 181 -4.90 11.89 3.23
CA LYS A 181 -5.46 10.85 4.10
C LYS A 181 -4.49 9.67 4.25
N PHE A 182 -3.93 9.18 3.15
CA PHE A 182 -3.01 8.04 3.15
C PHE A 182 -1.77 8.27 4.01
N PHE A 183 -1.17 9.46 3.92
CA PHE A 183 0.01 9.83 4.70
C PHE A 183 -0.29 10.46 6.06
N LEU A 184 -1.54 10.41 6.53
CA LEU A 184 -1.97 10.91 7.83
C LEU A 184 -1.76 12.43 8.02
N CYS A 185 -1.79 13.23 6.95
CA CYS A 185 -1.60 14.69 7.05
C CYS A 185 -2.71 15.38 7.85
N ASP A 186 -3.88 14.75 7.97
CA ASP A 186 -4.99 15.19 8.82
C ASP A 186 -4.70 15.03 10.32
N LEU A 187 -3.86 14.07 10.69
CA LEU A 187 -3.44 13.81 12.08
C LEU A 187 -2.07 14.43 12.41
N PHE A 188 -1.19 14.51 11.42
CA PHE A 188 0.20 14.98 11.52
C PHE A 188 0.48 15.98 10.39
N PRO A 189 0.15 17.28 10.56
CA PRO A 189 0.30 18.29 9.50
C PRO A 189 1.72 18.41 8.94
N GLU A 190 2.75 18.09 9.73
CA GLU A 190 4.15 18.05 9.32
C GLU A 190 4.43 17.01 8.22
N HIS A 191 3.55 16.02 8.03
CA HIS A 191 3.68 15.03 6.97
C HIS A 191 3.49 15.61 5.56
N GLU A 192 2.92 16.81 5.44
CA GLU A 192 2.80 17.49 4.15
C GLU A 192 4.16 17.67 3.46
N GLY A 193 5.21 18.00 4.23
CA GLY A 193 6.57 18.16 3.72
C GLY A 193 7.44 16.91 3.78
N ARG A 194 6.97 15.85 4.45
CA ARG A 194 7.76 14.63 4.70
C ARG A 194 7.79 13.68 3.51
N PHE A 195 6.69 13.58 2.77
CA PHE A 195 6.51 12.62 1.67
C PHE A 195 6.47 13.33 0.33
N THR A 196 7.25 12.86 -0.64
CA THR A 196 7.52 13.56 -1.92
C THR A 196 6.66 13.10 -3.09
N VAL A 197 5.56 12.38 -2.83
CA VAL A 197 4.60 11.91 -3.84
C VAL A 197 3.94 13.10 -4.54
N ARG A 198 3.85 13.07 -5.88
CA ARG A 198 3.37 14.21 -6.69
C ARG A 198 2.27 13.79 -7.65
N TYR A 199 1.38 14.74 -7.91
CA TYR A 199 0.41 14.61 -9.00
C TYR A 199 1.15 14.81 -10.32
N GLU A 200 1.08 13.82 -11.19
CA GLU A 200 1.52 13.91 -12.57
C GLU A 200 0.26 13.88 -13.44
N ALA A 201 0.07 14.88 -14.31
CA ALA A 201 -1.08 14.86 -15.20
C ALA A 201 -0.94 13.68 -16.18
N PRO A 202 -2.03 12.98 -16.52
CA PRO A 202 -1.96 12.00 -17.60
C PRO A 202 -1.64 12.73 -18.91
N GLU A 203 -0.71 12.19 -19.71
CA GLU A 203 -0.37 12.68 -21.05
C GLU A 203 -1.54 12.56 -22.04
#